data_AF-A0A354UDB7-F1
#
_entry.id   AF-A0A354UDB7-F1
#
_cell.length_a   1.000
_cell.length_b   1.000
_cell.length_c   1.000
_cell.angle_alpha   90.00
_cell.angle_beta   90.00
_cell.angle_gamma   90.00
#
_symmetry.space_group_name_H-M   'P 1'
#
loop_
_entity.id
_entity.type
_entity.pdbx_description
1 polymer ?
#
loop_
_entity_poly.entity_id
_entity_poly.type
_entity_poly.pdbx_seq_one_letter_code
_entity_poly.pdbx_strand_id
1 'polypeptide(L)'
;LDCASVTAAFLHDVLEDTSVSASDIEKEFGQEVLSLVDGVTKLEKIEFKSYEEEQAENFKKIFGSMAKDIRVIIIKLADRLHNMRSLNFLSPERQKRMAHETIEIYAPLAGRLGISQIKCELEDLCLKYLDPDAYEYLSVNIHSKVAERREFVAKVVSELQEIMQESGIEGEVYGRPKHFYSIYKKMKNQGKTLDQIYDLTAV
;
A
#
# COMPACT_ATOMS: atom_id res chain seq x y z
N LEU A 1 -7.95 1.15 -13.71
CA LEU A 1 -8.29 -0.30 -13.79
C LEU A 1 -9.39 -0.48 -14.82
N ASP A 2 -9.42 -1.60 -15.52
CA ASP A 2 -10.48 -1.92 -16.49
C ASP A 2 -11.72 -2.50 -15.79
N CYS A 3 -12.81 -2.66 -16.55
CA CYS A 3 -14.08 -3.15 -16.02
C CYS A 3 -13.95 -4.57 -15.44
N ALA A 4 -13.16 -5.43 -16.08
CA ALA A 4 -12.93 -6.80 -15.62
C ALA A 4 -12.24 -6.85 -14.25
N SER A 5 -11.20 -6.02 -14.04
CA SER A 5 -10.51 -5.95 -12.75
C SER A 5 -11.42 -5.48 -11.63
N VAL A 6 -12.24 -4.44 -11.90
CA VAL A 6 -13.15 -3.89 -10.90
C VAL A 6 -14.25 -4.90 -10.57
N THR A 7 -14.78 -5.59 -11.57
CA THR A 7 -15.77 -6.66 -11.38
C THR A 7 -15.19 -7.79 -10.55
N ALA A 8 -13.99 -8.27 -10.88
CA ALA A 8 -13.30 -9.31 -10.13
C ALA A 8 -12.99 -8.87 -8.69
N ALA A 9 -12.67 -7.60 -8.45
CA ALA A 9 -12.50 -7.07 -7.09
C ALA A 9 -13.79 -7.12 -6.26
N PHE A 10 -14.97 -6.89 -6.87
CA PHE A 10 -16.24 -7.09 -6.16
C PHE A 10 -16.55 -8.56 -5.87
N LEU A 11 -16.00 -9.49 -6.66
CA LEU A 11 -16.29 -10.91 -6.59
C LEU A 11 -15.19 -11.74 -5.89
N HIS A 12 -14.10 -11.12 -5.40
CA HIS A 12 -12.88 -11.82 -5.03
C HIS A 12 -13.06 -12.95 -4.00
N ASP A 13 -13.94 -12.76 -3.01
CA ASP A 13 -14.23 -13.75 -1.95
C ASP A 13 -15.47 -14.62 -2.24
N VAL A 14 -16.19 -14.36 -3.35
CA VAL A 14 -17.50 -15.01 -3.61
C VAL A 14 -17.38 -16.52 -3.77
N LEU A 15 -16.28 -17.01 -4.36
CA LEU A 15 -16.04 -18.45 -4.52
C LEU A 15 -15.75 -19.18 -3.19
N GLU A 16 -15.29 -18.47 -2.15
CA GLU A 16 -14.97 -19.07 -0.86
C GLU A 16 -16.11 -18.91 0.15
N ASP A 17 -16.72 -17.73 0.19
CA ASP A 17 -17.66 -17.33 1.23
C ASP A 17 -19.13 -17.61 0.89
N THR A 18 -19.41 -18.07 -0.33
CA THR A 18 -20.79 -18.26 -0.81
C THR A 18 -20.98 -19.61 -1.52
N SER A 19 -22.22 -19.90 -1.89
CA SER A 19 -22.58 -21.11 -2.67
C SER A 19 -22.41 -20.94 -4.19
N VAL A 20 -21.96 -19.78 -4.65
CA VAL A 20 -21.75 -19.47 -6.07
C VAL A 20 -20.58 -20.30 -6.61
N SER A 21 -20.79 -20.98 -7.73
CA SER A 21 -19.75 -21.78 -8.37
C SER A 21 -18.94 -20.97 -9.40
N ALA A 22 -17.74 -21.46 -9.74
CA ALA A 22 -16.97 -20.93 -10.85
C ALA A 22 -17.77 -20.87 -12.17
N SER A 23 -18.64 -21.87 -12.40
CA SER A 23 -19.48 -21.91 -13.59
C SER A 23 -20.56 -20.82 -13.61
N ASP A 24 -20.99 -20.34 -12.45
CA ASP A 24 -21.96 -19.25 -12.36
C ASP A 24 -21.28 -17.91 -12.69
N ILE A 25 -20.06 -17.70 -12.19
CA ILE A 25 -19.25 -16.51 -12.53
C ILE A 25 -18.93 -16.46 -14.02
N GLU A 26 -18.56 -17.60 -14.62
CA GLU A 26 -18.28 -17.68 -16.05
C GLU A 26 -19.52 -17.33 -16.90
N LYS A 27 -20.69 -17.83 -16.52
CA LYS A 27 -21.95 -17.58 -17.24
C LYS A 27 -22.37 -16.12 -17.17
N GLU A 28 -22.25 -15.49 -16.01
CA GLU A 28 -22.73 -14.11 -15.78
C GLU A 28 -21.71 -13.05 -16.22
N PHE A 29 -20.41 -13.30 -16.01
CA PHE A 29 -19.35 -12.29 -16.18
C PHE A 29 -18.26 -12.67 -17.19
N GLY A 30 -18.30 -13.90 -17.71
CA GLY A 30 -17.37 -14.40 -18.72
C GLY A 30 -16.08 -14.97 -18.15
N GLN A 31 -15.32 -15.62 -19.05
CA GLN A 31 -14.10 -16.35 -18.70
C GLN A 31 -12.98 -15.46 -18.15
N GLU A 32 -12.91 -14.21 -18.60
CA GLU A 32 -11.87 -13.27 -18.13
C GLU A 32 -12.03 -12.95 -16.64
N VAL A 33 -13.26 -12.60 -16.20
CA VAL A 33 -13.55 -12.31 -14.80
C VAL A 33 -13.37 -13.56 -13.94
N LEU A 34 -13.84 -14.72 -14.40
CA LEU A 34 -13.59 -15.99 -13.71
C LEU A 34 -12.09 -16.23 -13.50
N SER A 35 -11.27 -16.04 -14.54
CA SER A 35 -9.82 -16.25 -14.42
C SER A 35 -9.16 -15.31 -13.42
N LEU A 36 -9.66 -14.07 -13.28
CA LEU A 36 -9.17 -13.11 -12.30
C LEU A 36 -9.57 -13.53 -10.88
N VAL A 37 -10.84 -13.86 -10.66
CA VAL A 37 -11.36 -14.29 -9.35
C VAL A 37 -10.65 -15.56 -8.88
N ASP A 38 -10.57 -16.60 -9.72
CA ASP A 38 -9.84 -17.85 -9.43
C ASP A 38 -8.35 -17.59 -9.13
N GLY A 39 -7.74 -16.63 -9.84
CA GLY A 39 -6.37 -16.20 -9.57
C GLY A 39 -6.21 -15.59 -8.17
N VAL A 40 -7.15 -14.75 -7.72
CA VAL A 40 -7.11 -14.11 -6.39
C VAL A 40 -7.33 -15.14 -5.30
N THR A 41 -8.35 -15.99 -5.43
CA THR A 41 -8.69 -17.07 -4.49
C THR A 41 -7.52 -18.06 -4.30
N LYS A 42 -6.80 -18.39 -5.37
CA LYS A 42 -5.61 -19.26 -5.27
C LYS A 42 -4.46 -18.61 -4.52
N LEU A 43 -4.29 -17.30 -4.69
CA LEU A 43 -3.22 -16.54 -4.06
C LEU A 43 -3.44 -16.41 -2.55
N GLU A 44 -4.69 -16.38 -2.09
CA GLU A 44 -5.07 -16.44 -0.67
C GLU A 44 -4.69 -17.74 0.03
N LYS A 45 -4.74 -18.86 -0.69
CA LYS A 45 -4.38 -20.19 -0.15
C LYS A 45 -2.87 -20.41 -0.02
N ILE A 46 -2.06 -19.48 -0.50
CA ILE A 46 -0.60 -19.59 -0.41
C ILE A 46 -0.18 -19.27 1.02
N GLU A 47 0.24 -20.29 1.76
CA GLU A 47 0.91 -20.09 3.05
C GLU A 47 2.29 -19.48 2.85
N PHE A 48 2.45 -18.24 3.30
CA PHE A 48 3.74 -17.56 3.35
C PHE A 48 4.50 -17.97 4.61
N LYS A 49 5.70 -18.54 4.45
CA LYS A 49 6.61 -18.76 5.57
C LYS A 49 7.48 -17.53 5.83
N SER A 50 8.00 -17.40 7.05
CA SER A 50 8.63 -16.17 7.55
C SER A 50 9.94 -15.76 6.84
N TYR A 51 10.34 -14.52 7.13
CA TYR A 51 11.43 -13.71 6.57
C TYR A 51 12.81 -14.37 6.43
N GLU A 52 13.20 -15.30 7.31
CA GLU A 52 14.61 -15.71 7.43
C GLU A 52 15.08 -16.76 6.42
N GLU A 53 14.18 -17.50 5.75
CA GLU A 53 14.60 -18.65 4.92
C GLU A 53 13.98 -18.71 3.49
N GLU A 54 12.87 -18.02 3.18
CA GLU A 54 12.07 -18.28 1.97
C GLU A 54 11.74 -17.03 1.10
N GLN A 55 12.49 -15.93 1.15
CA GLN A 55 12.18 -14.74 0.30
C GLN A 55 12.04 -15.10 -1.19
N ALA A 56 12.97 -15.87 -1.74
CA ALA A 56 12.93 -16.25 -3.15
C ALA A 56 11.75 -17.17 -3.48
N GLU A 57 11.38 -18.08 -2.57
CA GLU A 57 10.28 -19.04 -2.78
C GLU A 57 8.90 -18.37 -2.65
N ASN A 58 8.71 -17.50 -1.65
CA ASN A 58 7.49 -16.71 -1.53
C ASN A 58 7.30 -15.81 -2.74
N PHE A 59 8.38 -15.13 -3.19
CA PHE A 59 8.30 -14.35 -4.43
C PHE A 59 8.04 -15.23 -5.64
N LYS A 60 8.68 -16.40 -5.80
CA LYS A 60 8.37 -17.32 -6.91
C LYS A 60 6.93 -17.80 -6.91
N LYS A 61 6.32 -18.10 -5.75
CA LYS A 61 4.91 -18.50 -5.64
C LYS A 61 3.96 -17.37 -6.05
N ILE A 62 4.25 -16.15 -5.59
CA ILE A 62 3.51 -14.94 -5.98
C ILE A 62 3.68 -14.70 -7.49
N PHE A 63 4.91 -14.68 -8.00
CA PHE A 63 5.22 -14.46 -9.42
C PHE A 63 4.69 -15.59 -10.32
N GLY A 64 4.64 -16.83 -9.85
CA GLY A 64 4.06 -17.96 -10.56
C GLY A 64 2.55 -17.81 -10.72
N SER A 65 1.87 -17.25 -9.72
CA SER A 65 0.45 -16.90 -9.80
C SER A 65 0.22 -15.64 -10.66
N MET A 66 1.15 -14.69 -10.63
CA MET A 66 1.15 -13.48 -11.49
C MET A 66 1.49 -13.74 -12.96
N ALA A 67 2.07 -14.89 -13.30
CA ALA A 67 2.62 -15.17 -14.64
C ALA A 67 1.56 -15.12 -15.75
N LYS A 68 0.27 -15.14 -15.40
CA LYS A 68 -0.84 -15.05 -16.35
C LYS A 68 -1.48 -13.67 -16.41
N ASP A 69 -1.58 -12.96 -15.28
CA ASP A 69 -2.24 -11.65 -15.24
C ASP A 69 -1.84 -10.80 -14.02
N ILE A 70 -1.31 -9.60 -14.27
CA ILE A 70 -0.93 -8.64 -13.23
C ILE A 70 -2.15 -8.06 -12.48
N ARG A 71 -3.34 -8.09 -13.07
CA ARG A 71 -4.56 -7.56 -12.45
C ARG A 71 -4.93 -8.31 -11.17
N VAL A 72 -4.62 -9.61 -11.09
CA VAL A 72 -4.82 -10.44 -9.89
C VAL A 72 -4.10 -9.84 -8.69
N ILE A 73 -2.84 -9.42 -8.85
CA ILE A 73 -2.09 -8.87 -7.71
C ILE A 73 -2.56 -7.46 -7.35
N ILE A 74 -3.02 -6.67 -8.31
CA ILE A 74 -3.59 -5.36 -8.02
C ILE A 74 -4.86 -5.50 -7.19
N ILE A 75 -5.73 -6.45 -7.52
CA ILE A 75 -6.93 -6.76 -6.75
C ILE A 75 -6.54 -7.19 -5.33
N LYS A 76 -5.54 -8.08 -5.18
CA LYS A 76 -5.11 -8.51 -3.84
C LYS A 76 -4.48 -7.40 -3.01
N LEU A 77 -3.72 -6.51 -3.64
CA LEU A 77 -3.17 -5.33 -2.96
C LEU A 77 -4.29 -4.39 -2.49
N ALA A 78 -5.36 -4.24 -3.27
CA ALA A 78 -6.51 -3.45 -2.88
C ALA A 78 -7.27 -4.07 -1.70
N ASP A 79 -7.52 -5.37 -1.73
CA ASP A 79 -8.10 -6.13 -0.60
C ASP A 79 -7.21 -6.00 0.66
N ARG A 80 -5.90 -6.26 0.54
CA ARG A 80 -4.98 -6.14 1.67
C ARG A 80 -4.97 -4.74 2.26
N LEU A 81 -5.00 -3.70 1.42
CA LEU A 81 -5.08 -2.32 1.88
C LEU A 81 -6.37 -2.05 2.64
N HIS A 82 -7.51 -2.54 2.13
CA HIS A 82 -8.79 -2.45 2.83
C HIS A 82 -8.73 -3.14 4.21
N ASN A 83 -8.20 -4.35 4.27
CA ASN A 83 -8.05 -5.11 5.52
C ASN A 83 -7.15 -4.39 6.54
N MET A 84 -6.06 -3.76 6.08
CA MET A 84 -5.18 -2.97 6.94
C MET A 84 -5.85 -1.70 7.48
N ARG A 85 -6.80 -1.10 6.75
CA ARG A 85 -7.58 0.06 7.23
C ARG A 85 -8.55 -0.31 8.36
N SER A 86 -9.07 -1.54 8.37
CA SER A 86 -10.02 -2.05 9.36
C SER A 86 -9.40 -3.05 10.36
N LEU A 87 -8.07 -3.08 10.48
CA LEU A 87 -7.37 -4.10 11.26
C LEU A 87 -7.67 -4.01 12.77
N ASN A 88 -8.14 -2.85 13.26
CA ASN A 88 -8.48 -2.59 14.66
C ASN A 88 -9.57 -3.50 15.25
N PHE A 89 -10.39 -4.16 14.42
CA PHE A 89 -11.45 -5.07 14.89
C PHE A 89 -10.94 -6.49 15.21
N LEU A 90 -9.70 -6.81 14.86
CA LEU A 90 -9.11 -8.13 15.10
C LEU A 90 -8.40 -8.22 16.46
N SER A 91 -8.11 -9.44 16.92
CA SER A 91 -7.30 -9.66 18.13
C SER A 91 -5.87 -9.13 17.94
N PRO A 92 -5.17 -8.68 19.01
CA PRO A 92 -3.81 -8.12 18.90
C PRO A 92 -2.80 -9.05 18.21
N GLU A 93 -2.93 -10.36 18.39
CA GLU A 93 -2.09 -11.35 17.72
C GLU A 93 -2.31 -11.36 16.20
N ARG A 94 -3.57 -11.32 15.76
CA ARG A 94 -3.92 -11.27 14.34
C ARG A 94 -3.50 -9.94 13.73
N GLN A 95 -3.67 -8.83 14.45
CA GLN A 95 -3.20 -7.51 14.02
C GLN A 95 -1.70 -7.52 13.72
N LYS A 96 -0.88 -7.99 14.67
CA LYS A 96 0.58 -8.07 14.48
C LYS A 96 0.95 -9.00 13.32
N ARG A 97 0.34 -10.19 13.24
CA ARG A 97 0.61 -11.15 12.16
C ARG A 97 0.34 -10.55 10.79
N MET A 98 -0.83 -9.93 10.61
CA MET A 98 -1.18 -9.29 9.33
C MET A 98 -0.30 -8.10 9.01
N ALA A 99 0.09 -7.29 10.01
CA ALA A 99 1.01 -6.19 9.80
C ALA A 99 2.43 -6.66 9.40
N HIS A 100 2.93 -7.75 10.00
CA HIS A 100 4.19 -8.38 9.61
C HIS A 100 4.15 -8.91 8.18
N GLU A 101 3.11 -9.67 7.84
CA GLU A 101 2.91 -10.17 6.47
C GLU A 101 2.84 -9.02 5.45
N THR A 102 2.12 -7.96 5.80
CA THR A 102 1.96 -6.78 4.94
C THR A 102 3.27 -6.05 4.70
N ILE A 103 4.08 -5.83 5.75
CA ILE A 103 5.33 -5.09 5.61
C ILE A 103 6.43 -5.90 4.92
N GLU A 104 6.43 -7.23 5.08
CA GLU A 104 7.44 -8.11 4.50
C GLU A 104 7.14 -8.51 3.06
N ILE A 105 5.85 -8.60 2.68
CA ILE A 105 5.42 -9.16 1.40
C ILE A 105 4.72 -8.11 0.54
N TYR A 106 3.58 -7.59 0.99
CA TYR A 106 2.69 -6.78 0.17
C TYR A 106 3.22 -5.37 -0.11
N ALA A 107 3.81 -4.69 0.89
CA ALA A 107 4.39 -3.38 0.71
C ALA A 107 5.60 -3.40 -0.27
N PRO A 108 6.57 -4.33 -0.14
CA PRO A 108 7.63 -4.50 -1.14
C PRO A 108 7.10 -4.83 -2.53
N LEU A 109 6.05 -5.65 -2.62
CA LEU A 109 5.42 -6.02 -3.89
C LEU A 109 4.77 -4.81 -4.57
N ALA A 110 3.98 -4.01 -3.85
CA ALA A 110 3.44 -2.74 -4.36
C ALA A 110 4.56 -1.80 -4.82
N GLY A 111 5.68 -1.75 -4.09
CA GLY A 111 6.87 -1.01 -4.47
C GLY A 111 7.48 -1.46 -5.79
N ARG A 112 7.61 -2.77 -6.01
CA ARG A 112 8.15 -3.34 -7.26
C ARG A 112 7.26 -3.10 -8.47
N LEU A 113 5.95 -3.00 -8.25
CA LEU A 113 4.98 -2.67 -9.29
C LEU A 113 4.86 -1.16 -9.55
N GLY A 114 5.63 -0.33 -8.84
CA GLY A 114 5.58 1.13 -8.97
C GLY A 114 4.33 1.76 -8.35
N ILE A 115 3.53 1.01 -7.59
CA ILE A 115 2.30 1.50 -6.95
C ILE A 115 2.66 2.15 -5.61
N SER A 116 3.39 3.28 -5.68
CA SER A 116 3.94 3.97 -4.51
C SER A 116 2.88 4.39 -3.51
N GLN A 117 1.67 4.75 -3.94
CA GLN A 117 0.61 5.18 -3.05
C GLN A 117 0.16 4.03 -2.12
N ILE A 118 -0.15 2.86 -2.69
CA ILE A 118 -0.54 1.67 -1.90
C ILE A 118 0.61 1.25 -0.99
N LYS A 119 1.84 1.17 -1.51
CA LYS A 119 3.02 0.83 -0.70
C LYS A 119 3.10 1.70 0.55
N CYS A 120 3.08 3.02 0.36
CA CYS A 120 3.30 3.94 1.46
C CYS A 120 2.16 3.90 2.48
N GLU A 121 0.92 3.73 2.02
CA GLU A 121 -0.22 3.59 2.93
C GLU A 121 -0.17 2.29 3.74
N LEU A 122 0.18 1.16 3.10
CA LEU A 122 0.40 -0.12 3.81
C LEU A 122 1.52 0.01 4.85
N GLU A 123 2.64 0.64 4.48
CA GLU A 123 3.77 0.89 5.38
C GLU A 123 3.37 1.72 6.61
N ASP A 124 2.61 2.80 6.41
CA ASP A 124 2.13 3.68 7.49
C ASP A 124 1.11 2.95 8.39
N LEU A 125 0.21 2.15 7.80
CA LEU A 125 -0.75 1.34 8.57
C LEU A 125 -0.05 0.25 9.38
N CYS A 126 0.96 -0.43 8.83
CA CYS A 126 1.75 -1.42 9.56
C CYS A 126 2.45 -0.82 10.78
N LEU A 127 3.00 0.40 10.66
CA LEU A 127 3.72 1.05 11.75
C LEU A 127 2.85 1.17 13.01
N LYS A 128 1.58 1.52 12.84
CA LYS A 128 0.59 1.63 13.93
C LYS A 128 0.47 0.35 14.77
N TYR A 129 0.65 -0.83 14.17
CA TYR A 129 0.47 -2.12 14.84
C TYR A 129 1.78 -2.79 15.24
N LEU A 130 2.87 -2.51 14.52
CA LEU A 130 4.19 -3.09 14.80
C LEU A 130 4.98 -2.30 15.84
N ASP A 131 4.83 -0.97 15.85
CA ASP A 131 5.54 -0.06 16.76
C ASP A 131 4.62 1.11 17.14
N PRO A 132 3.61 0.87 18.02
CA PRO A 132 2.60 1.88 18.36
C PRO A 132 3.20 3.13 19.00
N ASP A 133 4.25 2.98 19.80
CA ASP A 133 4.93 4.10 20.47
C ASP A 133 5.61 5.02 19.46
N ALA A 134 6.30 4.44 18.46
CA ALA A 134 6.88 5.22 17.37
C ALA A 134 5.81 5.88 16.49
N TYR A 135 4.71 5.18 16.23
CA TYR A 135 3.58 5.75 15.48
C TYR A 135 2.97 6.96 16.20
N GLU A 136 2.72 6.84 17.51
CA GLU A 136 2.14 7.92 18.31
C GLU A 136 3.10 9.12 18.38
N TYR A 137 4.39 8.88 18.64
CA TYR A 137 5.41 9.92 18.63
C TYR A 137 5.45 10.66 17.29
N LEU A 138 5.47 9.93 16.17
CA LEU A 138 5.47 10.54 14.84
C LEU A 138 4.17 11.27 14.55
N SER A 139 3.02 10.70 14.92
CA SER A 139 1.73 11.34 14.72
C SER A 139 1.68 12.70 15.41
N VAL A 140 1.98 12.77 16.72
CA VAL A 140 1.91 14.02 17.49
C VAL A 140 2.88 15.08 16.97
N ASN A 141 4.15 14.71 16.78
CA ASN A 141 5.20 15.66 16.41
C ASN A 141 5.14 16.12 14.96
N ILE A 142 4.46 15.37 14.09
CA ILE A 142 4.23 15.78 12.71
C ILE A 142 3.00 16.68 12.65
N HIS A 143 1.90 16.31 13.30
CA HIS A 143 0.67 17.13 13.34
C HIS A 143 0.93 18.54 13.87
N SER A 144 1.81 18.70 14.87
CA SER A 144 2.17 20.03 15.40
C SER A 144 2.82 20.96 14.36
N LYS A 145 3.48 20.40 13.33
CA LYS A 145 4.13 21.15 12.24
C LYS A 145 3.37 21.08 10.91
N VAL A 146 2.22 20.39 10.83
CA VAL A 146 1.45 20.21 9.57
C VAL A 146 0.93 21.53 9.03
N ALA A 147 0.38 22.40 9.89
CA ALA A 147 -0.22 23.66 9.46
C ALA A 147 0.82 24.60 8.83
N GLU A 148 1.92 24.84 9.54
CA GLU A 148 3.06 25.66 9.08
C GLU A 148 3.66 25.11 7.78
N ARG A 149 3.83 23.79 7.70
CA ARG A 149 4.35 23.14 6.48
C ARG A 149 3.38 23.24 5.31
N ARG A 150 2.08 23.13 5.54
CA ARG A 150 1.06 23.24 4.49
C ARG A 150 1.04 24.65 3.91
N GLU A 151 1.18 25.66 4.76
CA GLU A 151 1.28 27.06 4.35
C GLU A 151 2.56 27.32 3.56
N PHE A 152 3.71 26.85 4.04
CA PHE A 152 4.98 26.95 3.32
C PHE A 152 4.92 26.27 1.94
N VAL A 153 4.44 25.03 1.89
CA VAL A 153 4.31 24.28 0.63
C VAL A 153 3.33 24.95 -0.32
N ALA A 154 2.20 25.48 0.17
CA ALA A 154 1.27 26.21 -0.68
C ALA A 154 1.91 27.47 -1.29
N LYS A 155 2.74 28.18 -0.53
CA LYS A 155 3.49 29.33 -1.03
C LYS A 155 4.47 28.93 -2.15
N VAL A 156 5.29 27.89 -1.93
CA VAL A 156 6.22 27.39 -2.95
C VAL A 156 5.50 26.90 -4.21
N VAL A 157 4.37 26.20 -4.05
CA VAL A 157 3.55 25.75 -5.19
C VAL A 157 3.04 26.94 -5.99
N SER A 158 2.56 28.00 -5.33
CA SER A 158 2.07 29.22 -5.98
C SER A 158 3.19 29.94 -6.74
N GLU A 159 4.36 30.12 -6.13
CA GLU A 159 5.52 30.75 -6.78
C GLU A 159 5.98 29.96 -8.01
N LEU A 160 6.02 28.63 -7.92
CA LEU A 160 6.37 27.79 -9.07
C LEU A 160 5.32 27.86 -10.19
N GLN A 161 4.04 27.93 -9.84
CA GLN A 161 2.95 28.08 -10.83
C GLN A 161 3.04 29.41 -11.57
N GLU A 162 3.36 30.52 -10.88
CA GLU A 162 3.58 31.82 -11.51
C GLU A 162 4.76 31.78 -12.48
N ILE A 163 5.91 31.24 -12.07
CA ILE A 163 7.10 31.12 -12.92
C ILE A 163 6.81 30.25 -14.16
N MET A 164 6.06 29.16 -14.00
CA MET A 164 5.65 28.29 -15.11
C MET A 164 4.76 29.03 -16.11
N GLN A 165 3.80 29.84 -15.62
CA GLN A 165 2.95 30.67 -16.47
C GLN A 165 3.76 31.73 -17.22
N GLU A 166 4.66 32.46 -16.53
CA GLU A 166 5.53 33.46 -17.14
C GLU A 166 6.46 32.86 -18.20
N SER A 167 6.89 31.61 -18.00
CA SER A 167 7.76 30.88 -18.92
C SER A 167 7.02 30.18 -20.05
N GLY A 168 5.68 30.24 -20.08
CA GLY A 168 4.84 29.54 -21.08
C GLY A 168 4.90 28.02 -20.98
N ILE A 169 5.19 27.47 -19.79
CA ILE A 169 5.28 26.02 -19.53
C ILE A 169 3.93 25.55 -18.97
N GLU A 170 3.28 24.62 -19.67
CA GLU A 170 2.09 23.95 -19.16
C GLU A 170 2.47 22.77 -18.24
N GLY A 171 1.86 22.71 -17.05
CA GLY A 171 2.01 21.59 -16.13
C GLY A 171 1.32 21.81 -14.79
N GLU A 172 1.35 20.77 -13.95
CA GLU A 172 0.74 20.79 -12.62
C GLU A 172 1.82 20.72 -11.53
N VAL A 173 1.71 21.60 -10.53
CA VAL A 173 2.56 21.60 -9.34
C VAL A 173 1.68 21.36 -8.12
N TYR A 174 2.04 20.39 -7.30
CA TYR A 174 1.32 20.09 -6.06
C TYR A 174 2.28 19.60 -4.97
N GLY A 175 1.94 19.90 -3.72
CA GLY A 175 2.68 19.45 -2.55
C GLY A 175 2.42 17.99 -2.23
N ARG A 176 3.49 17.18 -2.15
CA ARG A 176 3.38 15.77 -1.72
C ARG A 176 3.72 15.62 -0.22
N PRO A 177 2.79 15.15 0.63
CA PRO A 177 3.11 14.89 2.04
C PRO A 177 4.14 13.75 2.14
N LYS A 178 4.98 13.81 3.20
CA LYS A 178 5.91 12.72 3.50
C LYS A 178 5.19 11.65 4.32
N HIS A 179 5.47 10.40 3.99
CA HIS A 179 4.92 9.21 4.65
C HIS A 179 5.64 8.91 5.96
N PHE A 180 4.89 8.50 6.99
CA PHE A 180 5.38 8.30 8.36
C PHE A 180 6.46 7.23 8.44
N TYR A 181 6.23 6.11 7.77
CA TYR A 181 7.14 4.98 7.76
C TYR A 181 8.49 5.30 7.12
N SER A 182 8.51 6.18 6.11
CA SER A 182 9.77 6.64 5.50
C SER A 182 10.61 7.47 6.47
N ILE A 183 9.96 8.25 7.34
CA ILE A 183 10.64 9.01 8.40
C ILE A 183 11.12 8.04 9.47
N TYR A 184 10.26 7.14 9.95
CA TYR A 184 10.60 6.08 10.89
C TYR A 184 11.83 5.28 10.44
N LYS A 185 11.85 4.82 9.19
CA LYS A 185 12.96 4.06 8.63
C LYS A 185 14.27 4.85 8.62
N LYS A 186 14.22 6.16 8.34
CA LYS A 186 15.40 7.03 8.42
C LYS A 186 15.86 7.24 9.87
N MET A 187 14.93 7.42 10.81
CA MET A 187 15.27 7.52 12.25
C MET A 187 15.98 6.26 12.73
N LYS A 188 15.40 5.08 12.44
CA LYS A 188 15.93 3.80 12.88
C LYS A 188 17.27 3.44 12.23
N ASN A 189 17.40 3.65 10.92
CA ASN A 189 18.61 3.28 10.19
C ASN A 189 19.78 4.25 10.41
N GLN A 190 19.49 5.53 10.68
CA GLN A 190 20.53 6.57 10.82
C GLN A 190 20.74 7.01 12.28
N GLY A 191 19.95 6.49 13.23
CA GLY A 191 20.00 6.90 14.64
C GLY A 191 19.66 8.37 14.87
N LYS A 192 18.87 8.98 13.97
CA LYS A 192 18.58 10.42 13.97
C LYS A 192 17.25 10.72 14.63
N THR A 193 17.17 11.88 15.28
CA THR A 193 15.90 12.40 15.80
C THR A 193 15.03 12.96 14.67
N LEU A 194 13.75 13.14 14.96
CA LEU A 194 12.79 13.69 14.01
C LEU A 194 13.21 15.09 13.52
N ASP A 195 13.67 15.96 14.43
CA ASP A 195 14.13 17.31 14.08
C ASP A 195 15.34 17.30 13.14
N GLN A 196 16.31 16.41 13.36
CA GLN A 196 17.47 16.25 12.47
C GLN A 196 17.07 15.81 11.06
N ILE A 197 16.01 15.01 10.92
CA ILE A 197 15.50 14.59 9.61
C ILE A 197 14.78 15.73 8.91
N TYR A 198 14.08 16.59 9.67
CA TYR A 198 13.43 17.77 9.14
C TYR A 198 14.43 18.78 8.59
N ASP A 199 15.49 19.09 9.35
CA ASP A 199 16.53 20.03 8.93
C ASP A 199 17.29 19.55 7.68
N LEU A 200 17.48 18.24 7.53
CA LEU A 200 18.16 17.65 6.35
C LEU A 200 17.33 17.68 5.07
N THR A 201 16.05 18.03 5.14
CA THR A 201 15.13 17.88 4.01
C THR A 201 14.28 19.11 3.71
N ALA A 202 14.60 20.24 4.33
CA ALA A 202 14.16 21.56 3.90
C ALA A 202 15.00 22.00 2.69
N VAL A 203 14.53 21.69 1.48
CA VAL A 203 14.83 22.38 0.21
C VAL A 203 13.56 22.32 -0.62
#